data_AF-A0A3N7FZN4-F1
#
_entry.id   AF-A0A3N7FZN4-F1
#
_cell.length_a   1.000
_cell.length_b   1.000
_cell.length_c   1.000
_cell.angle_alpha   90.00
_cell.angle_beta   90.00
_cell.angle_gamma   90.00
#
_symmetry.space_group_name_H-M   'P 1'
#
loop_
_entity.id
_entity.type
_entity.pdbx_description
1 polymer ?
#
loop_
_entity_poly.entity_id
_entity_poly.type
_entity_poly.pdbx_seq_one_letter_code
_entity_poly.pdbx_strand_id
1 'polypeptide(L)'
;MALRSKRSQAPKPIFRSKHADDYSGVYCEECGSGESPGELLLCDKCDKGFHLFCLRPILVSVPKGSWFCPSCSKQKMPKSFPLVQTKIIDFFRIKRSTESTQKLSQEEAKAIW
;
A
#
# COMPACT_ATOMS: atom_id res chain seq x y z
N MET A 1 -43.69 -41.17 -22.64
CA MET A 1 -44.09 -40.15 -21.66
C MET A 1 -42.85 -39.46 -21.13
N ALA A 2 -42.59 -38.19 -21.47
CA ALA A 2 -41.40 -37.46 -21.02
C ALA A 2 -41.65 -36.80 -19.65
N LEU A 3 -40.92 -37.23 -18.61
CA LEU A 3 -40.98 -36.64 -17.27
C LEU A 3 -40.30 -35.27 -17.28
N ARG A 4 -41.11 -34.19 -17.30
CA ARG A 4 -40.59 -32.82 -17.17
C ARG A 4 -40.08 -32.60 -15.75
N SER A 5 -38.77 -32.57 -15.59
CA SER A 5 -38.09 -32.20 -14.34
C SER A 5 -38.45 -30.76 -13.98
N LYS A 6 -39.33 -30.57 -12.99
CA LYS A 6 -39.71 -29.24 -12.49
C LYS A 6 -38.55 -28.73 -11.63
N ARG A 7 -37.67 -27.92 -12.23
CA ARG A 7 -36.61 -27.23 -11.49
C ARG A 7 -37.26 -26.25 -10.51
N SER A 8 -37.27 -26.60 -9.22
CA SER A 8 -37.75 -25.73 -8.15
C SER A 8 -36.89 -24.47 -8.13
N GLN A 9 -37.51 -23.31 -8.35
CA GLN A 9 -36.84 -22.03 -8.19
C GLN A 9 -36.55 -21.82 -6.70
N ALA A 10 -35.27 -21.71 -6.34
CA ALA A 10 -34.89 -21.25 -5.01
C ALA A 10 -35.30 -19.78 -4.87
N PRO A 11 -35.89 -19.36 -3.74
CA PRO A 11 -36.16 -17.94 -3.50
C PRO A 11 -34.87 -17.15 -3.63
N LYS A 12 -34.90 -16.01 -4.33
CA LYS A 12 -33.76 -15.10 -4.36
C LYS A 12 -33.39 -14.76 -2.92
N PRO A 13 -32.11 -14.86 -2.51
CA PRO A 13 -31.73 -14.46 -1.16
C PRO A 13 -32.16 -13.01 -0.99
N ILE A 14 -33.05 -12.76 -0.04
CA ILE A 14 -33.39 -11.42 0.38
C ILE A 14 -32.13 -10.92 1.08
N PHE A 15 -31.24 -10.28 0.31
CA PHE A 15 -30.20 -9.43 0.85
C PHE A 15 -30.96 -8.30 1.54
N ARG A 16 -31.32 -8.52 2.80
CA ARG A 16 -31.88 -7.48 3.66
C ARG A 16 -30.79 -6.43 3.76
N SER A 17 -30.86 -5.43 2.90
CA SER A 17 -30.26 -4.12 3.10
C SER A 17 -30.89 -3.53 4.36
N LYS A 18 -30.45 -4.00 5.52
CA LYS A 18 -30.89 -3.50 6.81
C LYS A 18 -29.82 -2.53 7.30
N HIS A 19 -30.23 -1.26 7.34
CA HIS A 19 -29.56 -0.08 7.89
C HIS A 19 -28.45 0.52 7.03
N ALA A 20 -28.86 1.39 6.09
CA ALA A 20 -27.99 2.36 5.42
C ALA A 20 -27.83 3.66 6.24
N ASP A 21 -28.43 3.74 7.43
CA ASP A 21 -28.63 5.01 8.14
C ASP A 21 -27.95 5.07 9.51
N ASP A 22 -27.20 4.02 9.92
CA ASP A 22 -26.60 3.96 11.27
C ASP A 22 -25.17 4.55 11.34
N TYR A 23 -24.55 4.81 10.18
CA TYR A 23 -23.18 5.33 10.09
C TYR A 23 -23.09 6.76 9.54
N SER A 24 -24.21 7.48 9.42
CA SER A 24 -24.26 8.84 8.85
C SER A 24 -23.55 9.91 9.70
N GLY A 25 -23.11 9.56 10.92
CA GLY A 25 -22.42 10.48 11.84
C GLY A 25 -20.91 10.41 11.81
N VAL A 26 -20.30 9.48 11.06
CA VAL A 26 -18.84 9.32 11.06
C VAL A 26 -18.22 10.14 9.94
N TYR A 27 -17.32 11.04 10.31
CA TYR A 27 -16.54 11.87 9.39
C TYR A 27 -15.05 11.55 9.52
N CYS A 28 -14.29 11.87 8.47
CA CYS A 28 -12.84 11.77 8.51
C CYS A 28 -12.27 12.88 9.39
N GLU A 29 -11.47 12.52 10.39
CA GLU A 29 -10.85 13.50 11.30
C GLU A 29 -9.76 14.36 10.63
N GLU A 30 -9.25 13.95 9.46
CA GLU A 30 -8.19 14.67 8.76
C GLU A 30 -8.73 15.74 7.80
N CYS A 31 -9.80 15.44 7.06
CA CYS A 31 -10.40 16.39 6.11
C CYS A 31 -11.73 16.99 6.59
N GLY A 32 -12.32 16.46 7.67
CA GLY A 32 -13.62 16.91 8.19
C GLY A 32 -14.84 16.47 7.36
N SER A 33 -14.63 15.75 6.25
CA SER A 33 -15.71 15.29 5.36
C SER A 33 -16.12 13.85 5.67
N GLY A 34 -17.40 13.54 5.51
CA GLY A 34 -17.96 12.17 5.46
C GLY A 34 -18.18 11.66 4.03
N GLU A 35 -17.59 12.32 3.04
CA GLU A 35 -17.63 11.91 1.63
C GLU A 35 -16.86 10.61 1.44
N SER A 36 -17.30 9.72 0.55
CA SER A 36 -16.65 8.41 0.32
C SER A 36 -16.62 7.48 1.55
N PRO A 37 -17.79 7.14 2.15
CA PRO A 37 -17.86 6.26 3.32
C PRO A 37 -17.29 4.85 3.07
N GLY A 38 -17.21 4.40 1.81
CA GLY A 38 -16.60 3.12 1.46
C GLY A 38 -15.07 3.08 1.59
N GLU A 39 -14.42 4.25 1.67
CA GLU A 39 -12.97 4.39 1.86
C GLU A 39 -12.62 4.94 3.25
N LEU A 40 -13.61 5.00 4.15
CA LEU A 40 -13.47 5.47 5.52
C LEU A 40 -13.16 4.30 6.45
N LEU A 41 -12.03 4.39 7.15
CA LEU A 41 -11.52 3.38 8.08
C LEU A 41 -11.73 3.85 9.53
N LEU A 42 -12.18 2.95 10.40
CA LEU A 42 -12.33 3.21 11.83
C LEU A 42 -11.11 2.73 12.61
N CYS A 43 -10.74 3.49 13.63
CA CYS A 43 -9.71 3.09 14.59
C CYS A 43 -10.30 2.15 15.66
N ASP A 44 -9.74 0.95 15.82
CA ASP A 44 -10.23 -0.06 16.80
C ASP A 44 -10.10 0.35 18.28
N LYS A 45 -9.49 1.50 18.57
CA LYS A 45 -9.31 2.01 19.95
C LYS A 45 -10.18 3.22 20.28
N CYS A 46 -10.50 4.07 19.30
CA CYS A 46 -11.22 5.32 19.56
C CYS A 46 -12.40 5.56 18.62
N ASP A 47 -12.70 4.62 17.73
CA ASP A 47 -13.83 4.63 16.78
C ASP A 47 -13.90 5.86 15.86
N LYS A 48 -12.83 6.65 15.80
CA LYS A 48 -12.69 7.79 14.90
C LYS A 48 -12.45 7.32 13.46
N GLY A 49 -13.05 8.04 12.51
CA GLY A 49 -12.96 7.77 11.07
C GLY A 49 -11.79 8.47 10.38
N PHE A 50 -11.17 7.79 9.41
CA PHE A 50 -10.10 8.32 8.57
C PHE A 50 -10.20 7.74 7.15
N HIS A 51 -10.14 8.58 6.12
CA HIS A 51 -10.02 8.06 4.76
C HIS A 51 -8.67 7.42 4.50
N LEU A 52 -8.64 6.34 3.73
CA LEU A 52 -7.41 5.66 3.31
C LEU A 52 -6.40 6.62 2.63
N PHE A 53 -6.90 7.58 1.84
CA PHE A 53 -6.11 8.59 1.13
C PHE A 53 -5.73 9.82 1.97
N CYS A 54 -6.45 10.08 3.06
CA CYS A 54 -6.12 11.15 3.99
C CYS A 54 -4.94 10.80 4.89
N LEU A 55 -4.70 9.50 5.13
CA LEU A 55 -3.61 9.02 5.97
C LEU A 55 -2.22 9.30 5.37
N ARG A 56 -1.22 9.39 6.25
CA ARG A 56 0.19 9.52 5.89
C ARG A 56 1.01 8.47 6.66
N PRO A 57 1.61 7.47 5.98
CA PRO A 57 1.55 7.18 4.54
C PRO A 57 0.13 6.83 4.06
N ILE A 58 -0.14 7.04 2.76
CA ILE A 58 -1.42 6.69 2.14
C ILE A 58 -1.62 5.17 2.18
N LEU A 59 -2.82 4.73 2.57
CA LEU A 59 -3.21 3.33 2.49
C LEU A 59 -3.89 3.07 1.15
N VAL A 60 -3.44 2.03 0.43
CA VAL A 60 -4.04 1.64 -0.86
C VAL A 60 -5.24 0.71 -0.70
N SER A 61 -5.40 0.11 0.48
CA SER A 61 -6.48 -0.83 0.79
C SER A 61 -6.67 -0.94 2.30
N VAL A 62 -7.82 -1.46 2.72
CA VAL A 62 -8.12 -1.73 4.12
C VAL A 62 -7.14 -2.79 4.66
N PRO A 63 -6.40 -2.52 5.75
CA PRO A 63 -5.46 -3.47 6.32
C PRO A 63 -6.17 -4.72 6.85
N LYS A 64 -5.47 -5.85 6.81
CA LYS A 64 -5.98 -7.09 7.41
C LYS A 64 -5.78 -7.04 8.93
N GLY A 65 -6.86 -7.28 9.67
CA GLY A 65 -6.84 -7.26 11.14
C GLY A 65 -6.98 -5.85 11.69
N SER A 66 -6.47 -5.65 12.92
CA SER A 66 -6.70 -4.40 13.64
C SER A 66 -5.88 -3.23 13.12
N TRP A 67 -6.52 -2.06 13.05
CA TRP A 67 -5.87 -0.82 12.66
C TRP A 67 -6.10 0.28 13.70
N PHE A 68 -5.03 1.05 13.95
CA PHE A 68 -5.02 2.14 14.90
C PHE A 68 -4.62 3.46 14.22
N CYS A 69 -5.39 4.51 14.47
CA CYS A 69 -5.09 5.85 13.96
C CYS A 69 -3.75 6.39 14.48
N PRO A 70 -3.18 7.43 13.86
CA PRO A 70 -1.89 8.00 14.28
C PRO A 70 -1.83 8.41 15.75
N SER A 71 -2.95 8.83 16.34
CA SER A 71 -3.04 9.18 17.77
C SER A 71 -3.08 7.96 18.70
N CYS A 72 -3.60 6.82 18.22
CA CYS A 72 -3.72 5.59 19.00
C CYS A 72 -2.57 4.61 18.79
N SER A 73 -1.91 4.69 17.63
CA SER A 73 -0.74 3.86 17.32
C SER A 73 0.44 4.29 18.19
N LYS A 74 0.98 3.34 18.95
CA LYS A 74 2.22 3.53 19.74
C LYS A 74 3.48 3.52 18.86
N GLN A 75 3.33 3.24 17.57
CA GLN A 75 4.45 3.14 16.64
C GLN A 75 4.81 4.54 16.13
N LYS A 76 6.06 4.96 16.38
CA LYS A 76 6.61 6.17 15.78
C LYS A 76 6.62 5.97 14.27
N MET A 77 5.66 6.55 13.56
CA MET A 77 5.72 6.65 12.10
C MET A 77 7.04 7.38 11.77
N PRO A 78 7.96 6.78 10.99
CA PRO A 78 9.15 7.50 10.58
C PRO A 78 8.70 8.71 9.75
N LYS A 79 8.82 9.92 10.32
CA LYS A 79 8.39 11.20 9.71
C LYS A 79 9.22 11.62 8.49
N SER A 80 10.14 10.78 8.05
CA SER A 80 11.01 11.02 6.92
C SER A 80 11.50 9.65 6.46
N PHE A 81 11.17 9.29 5.24
CA PHE A 81 12.14 8.52 4.48
C PHE A 81 13.38 9.41 4.38
N PRO A 82 14.56 8.98 4.85
CA PRO A 82 15.78 9.69 4.50
C PRO A 82 15.88 9.63 2.97
N LEU A 83 15.59 10.75 2.31
CA LEU A 83 15.76 10.95 0.86
C LEU A 83 17.25 10.92 0.44
N VAL A 84 18.12 10.31 1.27
CA VAL A 84 19.51 10.03 0.96
C VAL A 84 19.63 8.52 0.73
N GLN A 85 19.00 8.03 -0.33
CA GLN A 85 19.61 6.92 -1.07
C GLN A 85 20.25 7.56 -2.29
N THR A 86 21.51 7.94 -2.11
CA THR A 86 22.41 8.30 -3.19
C THR A 86 22.38 7.13 -4.18
N LYS A 87 21.91 7.44 -5.39
CA LYS A 87 21.96 6.69 -6.66
C LYS A 87 22.21 5.17 -6.55
N ILE A 88 21.38 4.37 -7.24
CA ILE A 88 21.44 2.89 -7.32
C ILE A 88 22.86 2.27 -7.52
N ILE A 89 23.80 3.03 -8.07
CA ILE A 89 25.23 2.71 -8.20
C ILE A 89 25.96 2.51 -6.86
N ASP A 90 25.53 3.19 -5.79
CA ASP A 90 26.13 3.07 -4.46
C ASP A 90 25.65 1.80 -3.76
N PHE A 91 24.45 1.30 -4.10
CA PHE A 91 23.86 0.10 -3.51
C PHE A 91 24.49 -1.20 -4.03
N PHE A 92 24.83 -1.27 -5.32
CA PHE A 92 25.45 -2.46 -5.94
C PHE A 92 26.99 -2.38 -6.06
N ARG A 93 27.62 -1.29 -5.59
CA ARG A 93 29.08 -1.06 -5.67
C ARG A 93 29.64 -1.34 -7.08
N ILE A 94 28.90 -0.96 -8.11
CA ILE A 94 29.33 -1.14 -9.51
C ILE A 94 30.36 -0.04 -9.78
N LYS A 95 31.64 -0.35 -9.56
CA LYS A 95 32.73 0.50 -10.01
C LYS A 95 32.69 0.54 -11.54
N ARG A 96 32.34 1.70 -12.12
CA ARG A 96 32.53 1.95 -13.55
C ARG A 96 34.04 1.92 -13.82
N SER A 97 34.53 0.78 -14.31
CA SER A 97 35.92 0.57 -14.69
C SER A 97 36.22 1.33 -15.98
N THR A 98 36.62 2.60 -15.88
CA THR A 98 37.33 3.31 -16.94
C THR A 98 38.84 3.14 -16.79
N GLU A 99 39.30 1.97 -16.35
CA GLU A 99 40.73 1.70 -16.08
C GLU A 99 41.10 0.26 -16.42
N SER A 100 40.59 -0.25 -17.55
CA SER A 100 41.04 -1.55 -18.10
C SER A 100 41.51 -1.46 -19.55
N THR A 101 41.53 -0.27 -20.15
CA THR A 101 42.01 -0.09 -21.53
C THR A 101 43.49 0.31 -21.62
N GLN A 102 44.26 0.30 -20.53
CA GLN A 102 45.70 0.69 -20.58
C GLN A 102 46.69 -0.41 -20.14
N LYS A 103 46.25 -1.63 -19.82
CA LYS A 103 47.15 -2.73 -19.42
C LYS A 103 47.38 -3.82 -20.47
N LEU A 104 46.85 -3.66 -21.68
CA LEU A 104 47.07 -4.60 -22.80
C LEU A 104 48.04 -4.07 -23.87
N SER A 105 48.74 -2.96 -23.65
CA SER A 105 49.74 -2.44 -24.61
C SER A 105 51.13 -2.24 -24.02
N GLN A 106 51.37 -2.58 -22.74
CA GLN A 106 52.65 -2.29 -22.07
C GLN A 106 53.47 -3.53 -21.70
N GLU A 107 52.95 -4.74 -21.95
CA GLU A 107 53.74 -5.98 -21.90
C GLU A 107 54.34 -6.37 -23.26
N GLU A 108 53.85 -5.83 -24.37
CA GLU A 108 54.44 -6.09 -25.71
C GLU A 108 55.77 -5.35 -25.93
N ALA A 109 56.07 -4.31 -25.13
CA ALA A 109 57.29 -3.51 -25.27
C ALA A 109 58.51 -4.03 -24.48
N LYS A 110 58.39 -5.14 -23.74
CA LYS A 110 59.53 -5.80 -23.06
C LYS A 110 59.93 -7.14 -23.69
N ALA A 111 59.21 -7.58 -24.72
CA ALA A 111 59.51 -8.82 -25.43
C ALA A 111 60.36 -8.63 -26.70
N ILE A 112 60.88 -7.41 -26.94
CA ILE A 112 61.66 -7.06 -28.14
C ILE A 112 63.05 -6.48 -27.78
N TRP A 113 63.60 -6.77 -26.60
CA TRP A 113 65.05 -6.66 -26.38
C TRP A 113 65.58 -7.75 -25.46
#